data_AF-A0A0F9BYU9-F1
#
_entry.id   AF-A0A0F9BYU9-F1
#
_cell.length_a   1.000
_cell.length_b   1.000
_cell.length_c   1.000
_cell.angle_alpha   90.00
_cell.angle_beta   90.00
_cell.angle_gamma   90.00
#
_symmetry.space_group_name_H-M   'P 1'
#
loop_
_entity.id
_entity.type
_entity.pdbx_description
1 polymer ?
#
loop_
_entity_poly.entity_id
_entity_poly.type
_entity_poly.pdbx_seq_one_letter_code
_entity_poly.pdbx_strand_id
1 'polypeptide(L)' 'MATVSIDRLLETCIKRGASDLHLHVGRPPVLRLHGRLRPLETKTLEPEDTTKLMSQITPEK' A
#
# COMPACT_ATOMS: atom_id res chain seq x y z
N MET A 1 -10.77 -11.56 7.38
CA MET A 1 -10.32 -10.16 7.16
C MET A 1 -9.78 -10.08 5.73
N ALA A 2 -10.10 -9.02 4.98
CA ALA A 2 -9.65 -8.90 3.59
C ALA A 2 -8.12 -8.81 3.52
N THR A 3 -7.49 -9.70 2.76
CA THR A 3 -6.04 -9.73 2.55
C THR A 3 -5.65 -8.56 1.64
N VAL A 4 -4.70 -7.73 2.10
CA VAL A 4 -4.12 -6.66 1.29
C VAL A 4 -2.99 -7.24 0.44
N SER A 5 -3.03 -7.04 -0.88
CA SER A 5 -2.03 -7.50 -1.86
C SER A 5 -1.37 -6.30 -2.53
N ILE A 6 -0.07 -6.38 -2.82
CA ILE A 6 0.66 -5.27 -3.42
C ILE A 6 0.14 -4.94 -4.82
N ASP A 7 -0.21 -5.96 -5.61
CA ASP A 7 -0.74 -5.78 -6.97
C ASP A 7 -2.02 -4.95 -6.98
N ARG A 8 -2.93 -5.22 -6.03
CA ARG A 8 -4.18 -4.46 -5.90
C ARG A 8 -3.96 -3.02 -5.46
N LEU A 9 -2.97 -2.79 -4.58
CA LEU A 9 -2.60 -1.44 -4.17
C LEU A 9 -2.01 -0.67 -5.36
N LEU A 10 -1.09 -1.28 -6.11
CA LEU A 10 -0.47 -0.68 -7.30
C LEU A 10 -1.50 -0.42 -8.42
N GLU A 11 -2.40 -1.38 -8.68
CA GLU A 11 -3.52 -1.20 -9.60
C GLU A 11 -4.40 0.00 -9.19
N THR A 12 -4.65 0.15 -7.89
CA THR A 12 -5.40 1.29 -7.34
C THR A 12 -4.63 2.60 -7.54
N CYS A 13 -3.29 2.60 -7.38
CA CYS A 13 -2.46 3.77 -7.63
C CYS A 13 -2.60 4.24 -9.08
N ILE A 14 -2.50 3.31 -10.04
CA ILE A 14 -2.63 3.59 -11.47
C ILE A 14 -4.04 4.11 -11.78
N LYS A 15 -5.08 3.39 -11.35
CA LYS A 15 -6.49 3.77 -11.61
C LYS A 15 -6.85 5.14 -11.06
N ARG A 16 -6.28 5.53 -9.92
CA ARG A 16 -6.55 6.81 -9.27
C ARG A 16 -5.57 7.92 -9.69
N GLY A 17 -4.56 7.63 -10.52
CA GLY A 17 -3.54 8.60 -10.92
C GLY A 17 -2.68 9.07 -9.75
N ALA A 18 -2.37 8.20 -8.79
CA ALA A 18 -1.47 8.51 -7.69
C ALA A 18 -0.02 8.54 -8.15
N SER A 19 0.75 9.49 -7.63
CA SER A 19 2.20 9.57 -7.88
C SER A 19 2.98 8.61 -7.00
N ASP A 20 2.49 8.38 -5.78
CA ASP A 20 3.18 7.59 -4.76
C ASP A 20 2.20 6.72 -3.96
N LEU A 21 2.66 5.54 -3.57
CA LEU A 21 2.05 4.66 -2.57
C LEU A 21 2.92 4.63 -1.32
N HIS A 22 2.37 5.06 -0.20
CA HIS A 22 3.03 5.06 1.09
C HIS A 22 2.53 3.88 1.94
N LEU A 23 3.45 3.04 2.41
CA LEU A 23 3.21 1.93 3.32
C LEU A 23 3.96 2.18 4.64
N HIS A 24 3.24 2.23 5.76
CA HIS A 24 3.81 2.52 7.07
C HIS A 24 3.08 1.71 8.15
N VAL A 25 3.84 1.11 9.08
CA VAL A 25 3.27 0.38 10.22
C VAL A 25 2.41 1.30 11.09
N GLY A 26 1.26 0.83 11.55
CA GLY A 26 0.34 1.62 12.37
C GLY A 26 -0.50 2.62 11.58
N ARG A 27 -0.47 2.58 10.25
CA ARG A 27 -1.38 3.34 9.37
C ARG A 27 -1.94 2.46 8.24
N PRO A 28 -3.12 2.76 7.68
CA PRO A 28 -3.51 2.17 6.41
C PRO A 28 -2.56 2.64 5.28
N PRO A 29 -2.50 1.94 4.13
CA PRO A 29 -1.84 2.44 2.93
C PRO A 29 -2.37 3.82 2.53
N VAL A 30 -1.47 4.69 2.07
CA VAL A 30 -1.79 6.09 1.73
C VAL A 30 -1.33 6.38 0.31
N LEU A 31 -2.20 6.98 -0.49
CA LEU A 31 -1.86 7.47 -1.83
C LEU A 31 -1.48 8.94 -1.78
N ARG A 32 -0.49 9.35 -2.57
CA ARG A 32 -0.32 10.76 -2.93
C ARG A 32 -1.08 11.07 -4.21
N LEU A 33 -2.15 11.86 -4.08
CA LEU A 33 -3.01 12.29 -5.17
C LEU A 33 -2.96 13.81 -5.28
N HIS A 34 -2.46 14.32 -6.41
CA HIS A 34 -2.30 15.76 -6.67
C HIS A 34 -1.62 16.51 -5.51
N GLY A 35 -0.54 15.93 -4.98
CA GLY A 35 0.23 16.49 -3.86
C GLY A 35 -0.36 16.28 -2.46
N ARG A 36 -1.55 15.68 -2.34
CA ARG A 36 -2.21 15.41 -1.05
C ARG A 36 -2.19 13.94 -0.69
N LEU A 37 -1.96 13.65 0.60
CA LEU A 37 -2.01 12.30 1.14
C LEU A 37 -3.46 11.89 1.41
N ARG A 38 -3.87 10.73 0.88
CA ARG A 38 -5.21 10.15 1.00
C ARG A 38 -5.10 8.71 1.50
N PRO A 39 -5.49 8.41 2.76
CA PRO A 39 -5.51 7.04 3.25
C PRO A 39 -6.57 6.22 2.49
N LEU A 40 -6.26 4.95 2.25
CA LEU A 40 -7.21 3.98 1.74
C LEU A 40 -8.05 3.41 2.88
N GLU A 41 -9.28 3.02 2.56
CA GLU A 41 -10.20 2.36 3.49
C GLU A 41 -9.85 0.87 3.61
N THR A 42 -8.72 0.59 4.24
CA THR A 42 -8.27 -0.78 4.53
C THR A 42 -7.90 -0.90 6.00
N LYS A 43 -7.51 -2.10 6.44
CA LYS A 43 -6.92 -2.27 7.76
C LYS A 43 -5.66 -1.42 7.93
N THR A 44 -5.40 -1.03 9.16
CA THR A 44 -4.09 -0.53 9.60
C THR A 44 -3.04 -1.62 9.40
N LEU A 45 -1.89 -1.26 8.82
CA LEU A 45 -0.81 -2.20 8.57
C LEU A 45 -0.05 -2.56 9.84
N GLU A 46 0.16 -3.84 10.05
CA GLU A 46 1.04 -4.39 11.08
C GLU A 46 2.46 -4.61 10.51
N PRO A 47 3.51 -4.81 11.35
CA PRO A 47 4.87 -5.07 10.87
C PRO A 47 4.95 -6.22 9.85
N GLU A 48 4.21 -7.29 10.09
CA GLU A 48 4.17 -8.48 9.24
C GLU A 48 3.55 -8.17 7.88
N ASP A 49 2.56 -7.27 7.83
CA ASP A 49 1.94 -6.85 6.57
C ASP A 49 2.95 -6.12 5.68
N THR A 50 3.69 -5.16 6.25
CA THR A 50 4.67 -4.38 5.47
C THR A 50 5.80 -5.27 4.94
N THR A 51 6.24 -6.25 5.73
CA THR A 51 7.24 -7.23 5.30
C THR A 51 6.71 -8.11 4.15
N LYS A 52 5.47 -8.61 4.27
CA LYS A 52 4.81 -9.42 3.22
C LYS A 52 4.53 -8.62 1.94
N LEU A 53 4.23 -7.33 2.05
CA LEU A 53 4.01 -6.46 0.89
C LEU A 53 5.33 -6.16 0.18
N MET A 54 6.41 -5.92 0.94
CA MET A 54 7.75 -5.72 0.40
C MET A 54 8.25 -6.97 -0.32
N SER A 55 8.08 -8.15 0.27
CA SER A 55 8.53 -9.42 -0.33
C SER A 55 7.84 -9.76 -1.65
N GLN A 56 6.66 -9.17 -1.94
CA GLN A 56 5.97 -9.40 -3.22
C GLN A 56 6.60 -8.62 -4.40
N ILE A 57 7.41 -7.58 -4.13
CA ILE A 57 8.06 -6.75 -5.16
C ILE A 57 9.57 -6.88 -5.19
N THR A 58 10.15 -7.62 -4.24
CA THR A 58 11.60 -7.88 -4.17
C THR A 58 11.89 -9.33 -4.48
N PRO A 59 13.07 -9.65 -5.05
CA PRO A 59 13.53 -11.04 -5.19
C PRO A 59 13.55 -11.77 -3.83
N GLU A 60 13.38 -13.09 -3.88
CA GLU A 60 13.66 -13.94 -2.73
C GLU A 60 15.16 -13.85 -2.37
N LYS A 61 15.46 -13.87 -1.07
CA LYS A 61 16.83 -13.76 -0.55
C LYS A 61 17.65 -15.02 -0.82
#